data_AF-A0A1T4W1N5-F1
#
_entry.id   AF-A0A1T4W1N5-F1
#
_cell.length_a   1.000
_cell.length_b   1.000
_cell.length_c   1.000
_cell.angle_alpha   90.00
_cell.angle_beta   90.00
_cell.angle_gamma   90.00
#
_symmetry.space_group_name_H-M   'P 1'
#
loop_
_entity.id
_entity.type
_entity.pdbx_description
1 polymer ?
#
loop_
_entity_poly.entity_id
_entity_poly.type
_entity_poly.pdbx_seq_one_letter_code
_entity_poly.pdbx_strand_id
1 'polypeptide(L)'
;MKDIWKPEWDELIATAYGNVSSGVKKSESTQEIDHVFAEILSLWVGSMKVKDTWKFYLGHQENSWCYLGQARSKKLQESFNFGFYEGKLFLDVSFVHPYRLKYMGDDFWEHLIELNKCGDCKFSENAGLAGDEGKLLEKYSSSKSNIFNIVKNYLLLEMHGGGSGDLGGVEVLWPMDVDREELLLNGATALFHMYKMNYLLYRSYSQYLNGLKKRS
;
A
#
# COMPACT_ATOMS: atom_id res chain seq x y z
N MET A 1 -28.72 2.89 0.73
CA MET A 1 -28.88 3.82 -0.42
C MET A 1 -28.28 3.11 -1.62
N LYS A 2 -28.98 3.02 -2.77
CA LYS A 2 -28.34 2.46 -3.98
C LYS A 2 -27.33 3.50 -4.47
N ASP A 3 -26.08 3.10 -4.61
CA ASP A 3 -24.99 3.95 -5.06
C ASP A 3 -25.20 4.25 -6.55
N ILE A 4 -25.79 5.42 -6.81
CA ILE A 4 -26.29 5.82 -8.13
C ILE A 4 -25.12 6.07 -9.09
N TRP A 5 -23.95 6.41 -8.54
CA TRP A 5 -22.76 6.77 -9.29
C TRP A 5 -21.89 5.58 -9.67
N LYS A 6 -22.07 4.43 -8.99
CA LYS A 6 -21.23 3.25 -9.21
C LYS A 6 -21.14 2.81 -10.68
N PRO A 7 -22.24 2.72 -11.45
CA PRO A 7 -22.16 2.33 -12.87
C PRO A 7 -21.44 3.36 -13.74
N GLU A 8 -21.63 4.65 -13.45
CA GLU A 8 -21.03 5.76 -14.21
C GLU A 8 -19.53 5.86 -13.95
N TRP A 9 -19.11 5.66 -12.70
CA TRP A 9 -17.70 5.51 -12.36
C TRP A 9 -17.11 4.28 -13.00
N ASP A 10 -17.73 3.10 -12.85
CA ASP A 10 -17.23 1.85 -13.46
C ASP A 10 -17.09 1.99 -14.99
N GLU A 11 -18.01 2.69 -15.66
CA GLU A 11 -17.94 2.96 -17.11
C GLU A 11 -16.85 3.98 -17.47
N LEU A 12 -16.73 5.07 -16.71
CA LEU A 12 -15.70 6.10 -16.92
C LEU A 12 -14.29 5.54 -16.67
N ILE A 13 -14.18 4.64 -15.69
CA ILE A 13 -13.01 3.86 -15.33
C ILE A 13 -12.68 2.84 -16.41
N ALA A 14 -13.67 2.07 -16.87
CA ALA A 14 -13.50 1.10 -17.94
C ALA A 14 -13.11 1.80 -19.26
N THR A 15 -13.63 3.00 -19.49
CA THR A 15 -13.29 3.86 -20.63
C THR A 15 -11.87 4.42 -20.50
N ALA A 16 -11.50 4.94 -19.33
CA ALA A 16 -10.14 5.38 -19.03
C ALA A 16 -9.14 4.22 -19.20
N TYR A 17 -9.49 3.03 -18.72
CA TYR A 17 -8.74 1.79 -18.90
C TYR A 17 -8.61 1.39 -20.38
N GLY A 18 -9.73 1.37 -21.12
CA GLY A 18 -9.76 1.02 -22.54
C GLY A 18 -8.88 1.95 -23.37
N ASN A 19 -8.90 3.24 -23.08
CA ASN A 19 -8.06 4.24 -23.74
C ASN A 19 -6.57 4.03 -23.42
N VAL A 20 -6.25 3.72 -22.16
CA VAL A 20 -4.86 3.54 -21.70
C VAL A 20 -4.25 2.22 -22.20
N SER A 21 -4.99 1.11 -22.14
CA SER A 21 -4.52 -0.23 -22.54
C SER A 21 -4.35 -0.39 -24.06
N SER A 22 -5.08 0.37 -24.86
CA SER A 22 -4.98 0.37 -26.33
C SER A 22 -3.88 1.27 -26.89
N GLY A 23 -3.09 1.92 -26.02
CA GLY A 23 -2.08 2.92 -26.43
C GLY A 23 -2.69 4.16 -27.09
N VAL A 24 -4.01 4.34 -26.94
CA VAL A 24 -4.71 5.53 -27.41
C VAL A 24 -4.32 6.70 -26.52
N LYS A 25 -4.15 7.87 -27.12
CA LYS A 25 -3.88 9.11 -26.39
C LYS A 25 -4.94 9.27 -25.29
N LYS A 26 -4.51 9.40 -24.02
CA LYS A 26 -5.43 9.57 -22.88
C LYS A 26 -6.47 10.64 -23.22
N SER A 27 -7.75 10.31 -23.05
CA SER A 27 -8.84 11.27 -23.17
C SER A 27 -8.63 12.43 -22.17
N GLU A 28 -9.24 13.59 -22.44
CA GLU A 28 -9.22 14.73 -21.51
C GLU A 28 -9.73 14.32 -20.11
N SER A 29 -10.83 13.57 -20.04
CA SER A 29 -11.37 13.05 -18.78
C SER A 29 -10.37 12.15 -18.04
N THR A 30 -9.60 11.32 -18.74
CA THR A 30 -8.57 10.49 -18.09
C THR A 30 -7.44 11.34 -17.52
N GLN A 31 -7.04 12.41 -18.22
CA GLN A 31 -6.00 13.33 -17.74
C GLN A 31 -6.45 14.11 -16.51
N GLU A 32 -7.74 14.48 -16.43
CA GLU A 32 -8.33 15.12 -15.25
C GLU A 32 -8.31 14.18 -14.03
N ILE A 33 -8.64 12.90 -14.20
CA ILE A 33 -8.57 11.92 -13.10
C ILE A 33 -7.12 11.75 -12.63
N ASP A 34 -6.15 11.66 -13.56
CA ASP A 34 -4.72 11.61 -13.23
C ASP A 34 -4.34 12.82 -12.36
N HIS A 35 -4.79 14.01 -12.76
CA HIS A 35 -4.52 15.25 -12.05
C HIS A 35 -5.08 15.22 -10.63
N VAL A 36 -6.33 14.80 -10.45
CA VAL A 36 -6.97 14.67 -9.13
C VAL A 36 -6.18 13.72 -8.21
N PHE A 37 -5.77 12.56 -8.70
CA PHE A 37 -4.98 11.61 -7.90
C PHE A 37 -3.58 12.15 -7.58
N ALA A 38 -2.96 12.88 -8.52
CA ALA A 38 -1.68 13.56 -8.29
C ALA A 38 -1.79 14.60 -7.17
N GLU A 39 -2.84 15.43 -7.21
CA GLU A 39 -3.09 16.47 -6.23
C GLU A 39 -3.34 15.88 -4.84
N ILE A 40 -4.20 14.86 -4.74
CA ILE A 40 -4.47 14.16 -3.46
C ILE A 40 -3.16 13.61 -2.86
N LEU A 41 -2.37 12.88 -3.65
CA LEU A 41 -1.09 12.34 -3.18
C LEU A 41 -0.11 13.45 -2.77
N SER A 42 -0.04 14.53 -3.54
CA SER A 42 0.82 15.67 -3.24
C SER A 42 0.43 16.36 -1.92
N LEU A 43 -0.88 16.55 -1.69
CA LEU A 43 -1.42 17.10 -0.45
C LEU A 43 -1.09 16.20 0.74
N TRP A 44 -1.32 14.90 0.63
CA TRP A 44 -0.99 13.94 1.69
C TRP A 44 0.50 13.93 1.99
N VAL A 45 1.35 13.86 0.97
CA VAL A 45 2.81 13.90 1.14
C VAL A 45 3.26 15.20 1.82
N GLY A 46 2.72 16.34 1.39
CA GLY A 46 3.02 17.65 1.96
C GLY A 46 2.61 17.77 3.44
N SER A 47 1.53 17.10 3.84
CA SER A 47 1.00 17.15 5.21
C SER A 47 1.88 16.44 6.24
N MET A 48 2.62 15.38 5.83
CA MET A 48 3.41 14.55 6.76
C MET A 48 4.62 15.27 7.37
N LYS A 49 5.11 16.35 6.74
CA LYS A 49 6.31 17.11 7.17
C LYS A 49 7.54 16.23 7.43
N VAL A 50 7.74 15.18 6.65
CA VAL A 50 8.89 14.28 6.77
C VAL A 50 10.07 14.77 5.91
N LYS A 51 11.30 14.60 6.42
CA LYS A 51 12.52 14.89 5.66
C LYS A 51 12.79 13.78 4.64
N ASP A 52 12.13 13.88 3.49
CA ASP A 52 12.28 12.96 2.35
C ASP A 52 12.06 13.72 1.02
N THR A 53 12.40 13.09 -0.09
CA THR A 53 12.13 13.58 -1.44
C THR A 53 11.24 12.57 -2.16
N TRP A 54 10.21 13.08 -2.82
CA TRP A 54 9.18 12.27 -3.44
C TRP A 54 9.21 12.42 -4.96
N LYS A 55 8.87 11.35 -5.67
CA LYS A 55 8.58 11.37 -7.11
C LYS A 55 7.14 10.92 -7.30
N PHE A 56 6.41 11.63 -8.15
CA PHE A 56 5.03 11.30 -8.45
C PHE A 56 4.95 10.69 -9.84
N TYR A 57 4.21 9.60 -9.96
CA TYR A 57 3.97 8.90 -11.21
C TYR A 57 2.48 8.73 -11.38
N LEU A 58 2.00 9.03 -12.60
CA LEU A 58 0.60 8.93 -12.95
C LEU A 58 0.47 7.90 -14.07
N GLY A 59 -0.33 6.86 -13.83
CA GLY A 59 -0.71 5.90 -14.85
C GLY A 59 0.03 4.57 -14.85
N HIS A 60 -0.73 3.59 -15.34
CA HIS A 60 -0.47 2.22 -15.81
C HIS A 60 0.73 1.47 -15.22
N GLN A 61 0.47 0.49 -14.36
CA GLN A 61 1.20 -0.78 -14.44
C GLN A 61 0.58 -1.61 -15.56
N GLU A 62 1.37 -2.03 -16.54
CA GLU A 62 0.99 -2.66 -17.83
C GLU A 62 0.00 -3.85 -17.76
N ASN A 63 -0.44 -4.30 -16.58
CA ASN A 63 -1.32 -5.46 -16.39
C ASN A 63 -2.40 -5.30 -15.28
N SER A 64 -2.83 -4.09 -14.94
CA SER A 64 -3.66 -3.88 -13.74
C SER A 64 -5.14 -3.56 -14.01
N TRP A 65 -6.02 -4.25 -13.27
CA TRP A 65 -7.48 -4.01 -13.16
C TRP A 65 -7.81 -2.77 -12.31
N CYS A 66 -6.85 -1.88 -12.12
CA CYS A 66 -6.95 -0.73 -11.25
C CYS A 66 -6.33 0.50 -11.91
N TYR A 67 -6.80 1.67 -11.50
CA TYR A 67 -6.22 2.95 -11.87
C TYR A 67 -5.62 3.57 -10.62
N LEU A 68 -4.36 4.01 -10.71
CA LEU A 68 -3.64 4.51 -9.56
C LEU A 68 -2.64 5.61 -9.93
N GLY A 69 -2.44 6.52 -8.99
CA GLY A 69 -1.26 7.37 -8.88
C GLY A 69 -0.27 6.77 -7.88
N GLN A 70 1.01 7.11 -8.03
CA GLN A 70 2.06 6.65 -7.13
C GLN A 70 2.86 7.82 -6.59
N ALA A 71 3.12 7.82 -5.29
CA ALA A 71 4.10 8.67 -4.64
C ALA A 71 5.28 7.81 -4.16
N ARG A 72 6.42 7.91 -4.84
CA ARG A 72 7.63 7.15 -4.52
C ARG A 72 8.56 7.92 -3.60
N SER A 73 8.83 7.37 -2.43
CA SER A 73 9.84 7.86 -1.49
C SER A 73 11.24 7.54 -1.99
N LYS A 74 12.11 8.56 -2.11
CA LYS A 74 13.53 8.32 -2.42
C LYS A 74 14.30 7.72 -1.24
N LYS A 75 13.92 8.04 0.00
CA LYS A 75 14.58 7.48 1.19
C LYS A 75 14.30 5.99 1.35
N LEU A 76 13.03 5.60 1.25
CA LEU A 76 12.59 4.23 1.43
C LEU A 76 12.78 3.39 0.16
N GLN A 77 12.92 4.05 -1.00
CA GLN A 77 12.92 3.41 -2.31
C GLN A 77 11.64 2.62 -2.60
N GLU A 78 10.52 3.06 -2.02
CA GLU A 78 9.22 2.38 -2.09
C GLU A 78 8.12 3.33 -2.56
N SER A 79 7.10 2.77 -3.21
CA SER A 79 5.98 3.49 -3.81
C SER A 79 4.71 3.31 -2.99
N PHE A 80 4.05 4.42 -2.69
CA PHE A 80 2.74 4.47 -2.06
C PHE A 80 1.73 4.68 -3.16
N ASN A 81 0.80 3.75 -3.32
CA ASN A 81 -0.12 3.72 -4.46
C ASN A 81 -1.50 4.13 -3.97
N PHE A 82 -2.07 5.17 -4.59
CA PHE A 82 -3.45 5.58 -4.34
C PHE A 82 -4.26 5.42 -5.61
N GLY A 83 -5.40 4.75 -5.51
CA GLY A 83 -6.21 4.47 -6.68
C GLY A 83 -7.62 4.03 -6.36
N PHE A 84 -8.26 3.42 -7.34
CA PHE A 84 -9.49 2.67 -7.14
C PHE A 84 -9.39 1.27 -7.73
N TYR A 85 -10.10 0.31 -7.13
CA TYR A 85 -10.46 -0.96 -7.73
C TYR A 85 -11.73 -1.51 -7.05
N GLU A 86 -12.51 -2.32 -7.78
CA GLU A 86 -13.74 -2.95 -7.27
C GLU A 86 -14.75 -1.98 -6.60
N GLY A 87 -14.83 -0.74 -7.07
CA GLY A 87 -15.73 0.28 -6.52
C GLY A 87 -15.31 0.77 -5.13
N LYS A 88 -14.01 0.73 -4.82
CA LYS A 88 -13.41 1.30 -3.60
C LYS A 88 -12.17 2.10 -3.94
N LEU A 89 -11.91 3.14 -3.16
CA LEU A 89 -10.62 3.82 -3.15
C LEU A 89 -9.66 3.04 -2.27
N PHE A 90 -8.38 3.00 -2.64
CA PHE A 90 -7.36 2.30 -1.88
C PHE A 90 -6.09 3.15 -1.76
N LEU A 91 -5.38 2.97 -0.65
CA LEU A 91 -3.99 3.38 -0.46
C LEU A 91 -3.20 2.17 0.00
N ASP A 92 -2.17 1.78 -0.72
CA ASP A 92 -1.30 0.65 -0.35
C ASP A 92 0.20 0.99 -0.36
N VAL A 93 0.95 0.16 0.38
CA VAL A 93 2.41 0.12 0.32
C VAL A 93 2.92 -1.26 0.73
N SER A 94 3.97 -1.74 0.05
CA SER A 94 4.73 -2.92 0.46
C SER A 94 5.61 -2.63 1.68
N PHE A 95 5.91 -3.66 2.48
CA PHE A 95 6.91 -3.52 3.55
C PHE A 95 8.32 -3.47 2.95
N VAL A 96 9.10 -2.46 3.33
CA VAL A 96 10.53 -2.39 3.01
C VAL A 96 11.32 -3.29 3.94
N HIS A 97 12.21 -4.12 3.39
CA HIS A 97 13.04 -5.05 4.17
C HIS A 97 12.24 -5.92 5.17
N PRO A 98 11.21 -6.65 4.73
CA PRO A 98 10.28 -7.39 5.60
C PRO A 98 10.98 -8.40 6.53
N TYR A 99 12.13 -8.95 6.13
CA TYR A 99 13.00 -9.80 6.97
C TYR A 99 13.49 -9.13 8.27
N ARG A 100 13.33 -7.81 8.41
CA ARG A 100 13.63 -7.05 9.63
C ARG A 100 12.46 -6.97 10.62
N LEU A 101 11.29 -7.51 10.30
CA LEU A 101 10.09 -7.47 11.16
C LEU A 101 10.33 -8.01 12.57
N LYS A 102 11.13 -9.08 12.73
CA LYS A 102 11.49 -9.63 14.05
C LYS A 102 12.22 -8.66 15.00
N TYR A 103 12.70 -7.53 14.49
CA TYR A 103 13.37 -6.48 15.27
C TYR A 103 12.45 -5.29 15.57
N MET A 104 11.19 -5.32 15.13
CA MET A 104 10.24 -4.24 15.38
C MET A 104 9.61 -4.39 16.76
N GLY A 105 9.60 -3.30 17.52
CA GLY A 105 8.91 -3.19 18.81
C GLY A 105 7.52 -2.58 18.67
N ASP A 106 6.93 -2.21 19.81
CA ASP A 106 5.54 -1.75 19.91
C ASP A 106 5.26 -0.50 19.05
N ASP A 107 6.20 0.45 18.94
CA ASP A 107 6.07 1.64 18.08
C ASP A 107 5.68 1.32 16.62
N PHE A 108 6.15 0.19 16.07
CA PHE A 108 5.78 -0.25 14.72
C PHE A 108 4.32 -0.73 14.69
N TRP A 109 3.93 -1.53 15.67
CA TRP A 109 2.61 -2.11 15.77
C TRP A 109 1.54 -1.07 16.12
N GLU A 110 1.89 -0.05 16.91
CA GLU A 110 1.03 1.11 17.17
C GLU A 110 0.64 1.81 15.85
N HIS A 111 1.59 2.06 14.96
CA HIS A 111 1.28 2.63 13.65
C HIS A 111 0.35 1.76 12.81
N LEU A 112 0.51 0.43 12.85
CA LEU A 112 -0.42 -0.49 12.18
C LEU A 112 -1.82 -0.43 12.80
N ILE A 113 -1.92 -0.33 14.12
CA ILE A 113 -3.20 -0.22 14.82
C ILE A 113 -3.92 1.07 14.43
N GLU A 114 -3.20 2.19 14.32
CA GLU A 114 -3.76 3.48 13.91
C GLU A 114 -4.35 3.43 12.48
N LEU A 115 -3.80 2.61 11.57
CA LEU A 115 -4.37 2.46 10.22
C LEU A 115 -5.82 1.97 10.23
N ASN A 116 -6.24 1.18 11.25
CA ASN A 116 -7.64 0.74 11.37
C ASN A 116 -8.62 1.88 11.67
N LYS A 117 -8.11 3.04 12.10
CA LYS A 117 -8.93 4.25 12.32
C LYS A 117 -9.06 5.09 11.06
N CYS A 118 -8.20 4.88 10.07
CA CYS A 118 -8.21 5.63 8.82
C CYS A 118 -9.19 5.03 7.79
N GLY A 119 -9.46 3.73 7.84
CA GLY A 119 -10.35 3.05 6.89
C GLY A 119 -10.36 1.53 7.12
N ASP A 120 -10.85 0.77 6.14
CA ASP A 120 -10.79 -0.70 6.18
C ASP A 120 -9.36 -1.15 5.88
N CYS A 121 -8.53 -1.22 6.93
CA CYS A 121 -7.14 -1.61 6.83
C CYS A 121 -6.98 -3.13 6.74
N LYS A 122 -6.19 -3.58 5.77
CA LYS A 122 -5.88 -5.00 5.54
C LYS A 122 -4.40 -5.21 5.30
N PHE A 123 -3.91 -6.35 5.75
CA PHE A 123 -2.66 -6.91 5.28
C PHE A 123 -2.88 -7.53 3.89
N SER A 124 -2.02 -7.18 2.93
CA SER A 124 -2.01 -7.73 1.57
C SER A 124 -0.79 -8.62 1.40
N GLU A 125 -1.00 -9.91 1.14
CA GLU A 125 0.04 -10.91 0.99
C GLU A 125 0.55 -10.95 -0.46
N ASN A 126 1.87 -10.90 -0.67
CA ASN A 126 2.46 -11.04 -2.01
C ASN A 126 2.93 -12.48 -2.27
N ALA A 127 3.72 -13.06 -1.36
CA ALA A 127 4.22 -14.42 -1.49
C ALA A 127 3.43 -15.41 -0.64
N GLY A 128 2.84 -16.41 -1.31
CA GLY A 128 2.28 -17.59 -0.67
C GLY A 128 3.28 -18.74 -0.60
N LEU A 129 3.04 -19.68 0.32
CA LEU A 129 3.74 -20.97 0.32
C LEU A 129 3.08 -21.95 -0.66
N ALA A 130 3.90 -22.77 -1.32
CA ALA A 130 3.42 -23.84 -2.18
C ALA A 130 3.19 -25.14 -1.38
N GLY A 131 2.51 -26.12 -1.99
CA GLY A 131 2.44 -27.48 -1.44
C GLY A 131 1.60 -27.61 -0.17
N ASP A 132 2.03 -28.51 0.72
CA ASP A 132 1.31 -28.79 1.99
C ASP A 132 1.47 -27.63 3.00
N GLU A 133 2.54 -26.86 2.88
CA GLU A 133 2.77 -25.65 3.67
C GLU A 133 1.82 -24.51 3.26
N GLY A 134 1.43 -24.44 1.99
CA GLY A 134 0.37 -23.55 1.52
C GLY A 134 -0.99 -23.85 2.18
N LYS A 135 -1.30 -25.13 2.42
CA LYS A 135 -2.53 -25.52 3.15
C LYS A 135 -2.52 -25.04 4.61
N LEU A 136 -1.35 -24.88 5.23
CA LEU A 136 -1.23 -24.30 6.57
C LEU A 136 -1.61 -22.82 6.56
N LEU A 137 -1.19 -22.06 5.54
CA LEU A 137 -1.61 -20.66 5.37
C LEU A 137 -3.12 -20.55 5.20
N GLU A 138 -3.70 -21.38 4.33
CA GLU A 138 -5.15 -21.42 4.07
C GLU A 138 -5.95 -21.75 5.35
N LYS A 139 -5.47 -22.70 6.17
CA LYS A 139 -6.14 -23.09 7.42
C LYS A 139 -6.32 -21.92 8.39
N TYR A 140 -5.41 -20.95 8.36
CA TYR A 140 -5.44 -19.76 9.20
C TYR A 140 -5.72 -18.47 8.41
N SER A 141 -6.30 -18.58 7.22
CA SER A 141 -6.64 -17.43 6.35
C SER A 141 -7.80 -16.59 6.89
N SER A 142 -8.63 -17.15 7.78
CA SER A 142 -9.86 -16.50 8.28
C SER A 142 -9.64 -15.50 9.43
N SER A 143 -8.39 -15.19 9.79
CA SER A 143 -8.12 -14.27 10.90
C SER A 143 -8.36 -12.82 10.45
N LYS A 144 -9.13 -12.08 11.27
CA LYS A 144 -9.39 -10.65 11.08
C LYS A 144 -8.25 -9.75 11.60
N SER A 145 -7.27 -10.31 12.31
CA SER A 145 -6.19 -9.52 12.91
C SER A 145 -5.01 -9.36 11.93
N ASN A 146 -4.77 -8.12 11.48
CA ASN A 146 -3.65 -7.78 10.60
C ASN A 146 -2.29 -8.12 11.25
N ILE A 147 -2.12 -7.83 12.54
CA ILE A 147 -0.88 -8.18 13.27
C ILE A 147 -0.64 -9.69 13.24
N PHE A 148 -1.67 -10.48 13.55
CA PHE A 148 -1.55 -11.94 13.51
C PHE A 148 -1.19 -12.43 12.11
N ASN A 149 -1.85 -11.91 11.07
CA ASN A 149 -1.60 -12.32 9.69
C ASN A 149 -0.17 -11.99 9.25
N ILE A 150 0.33 -10.80 9.57
CA ILE A 150 1.71 -10.39 9.29
C ILE A 150 2.71 -11.32 10.00
N VAL A 151 2.56 -11.52 11.32
CA VAL A 151 3.48 -12.34 12.11
C VAL A 151 3.44 -13.81 11.66
N LYS A 152 2.24 -14.35 11.41
CA LYS A 152 2.05 -15.71 10.91
C LYS A 152 2.76 -15.90 9.58
N ASN A 153 2.49 -15.03 8.60
CA ASN A 153 3.09 -15.16 7.26
C ASN A 153 4.59 -14.95 7.30
N TYR A 154 5.08 -14.01 8.10
CA TYR A 154 6.51 -13.82 8.34
C TYR A 154 7.16 -15.11 8.84
N LEU A 155 6.64 -15.72 9.91
CA LEU A 155 7.21 -16.93 10.49
C LEU A 155 7.17 -18.11 9.51
N LEU A 156 6.05 -18.29 8.81
CA LEU A 156 5.89 -19.39 7.85
C LEU A 156 6.85 -19.23 6.66
N LEU A 157 7.03 -18.02 6.14
CA LEU A 157 8.00 -17.76 5.07
C LEU A 157 9.45 -17.92 5.53
N GLU A 158 9.80 -17.50 6.76
CA GLU A 158 11.14 -17.71 7.31
C GLU A 158 11.45 -19.18 7.58
N MET A 159 10.45 -19.98 7.98
CA MET A 159 10.62 -21.40 8.29
C MET A 159 10.57 -22.31 7.05
N HIS A 160 9.70 -22.00 6.10
CA HIS A 160 9.35 -22.90 4.98
C HIS A 160 9.55 -22.27 3.60
N GLY A 161 9.55 -20.94 3.48
CA GLY A 161 9.54 -20.22 2.20
C GLY A 161 10.91 -19.76 1.69
N GLY A 162 12.00 -20.08 2.39
CA GLY A 162 13.34 -19.61 2.03
C GLY A 162 13.60 -18.13 2.36
N GLY A 163 12.67 -17.48 3.08
CA GLY A 163 12.80 -16.11 3.57
C GLY A 163 11.54 -15.27 3.34
N SER A 164 11.40 -14.21 4.13
CA SER A 164 10.24 -13.29 4.09
C SER A 164 10.40 -12.09 3.15
N GLY A 165 11.29 -12.18 2.15
CA GLY A 165 11.66 -11.07 1.27
C GLY A 165 10.50 -10.42 0.52
N ASP A 166 9.44 -11.18 0.24
CA ASP A 166 8.23 -10.74 -0.45
C ASP A 166 6.97 -10.99 0.40
N LEU A 167 7.03 -10.62 1.68
CA LEU A 167 5.92 -10.81 2.61
C LEU A 167 4.62 -10.14 2.14
N GLY A 168 4.74 -8.98 1.47
CA GLY A 168 3.60 -8.13 1.12
C GLY A 168 3.62 -6.81 1.88
N GLY A 169 2.43 -6.27 2.17
CA GLY A 169 2.27 -4.91 2.64
C GLY A 169 0.95 -4.66 3.36
N VAL A 170 0.59 -3.38 3.44
CA VAL A 170 -0.67 -2.93 4.03
C VAL A 170 -1.43 -2.09 3.04
N GLU A 171 -2.75 -2.19 3.14
CA GLU A 171 -3.70 -1.45 2.34
C GLU A 171 -4.75 -0.84 3.26
N VAL A 172 -5.25 0.34 2.91
CA VAL A 172 -6.42 0.97 3.53
C VAL A 172 -7.44 1.25 2.43
N LEU A 173 -8.68 0.79 2.66
CA LEU A 173 -9.79 0.92 1.72
C LEU A 173 -10.86 1.88 2.22
N TRP A 174 -11.42 2.65 1.28
CA TRP A 174 -12.58 3.52 1.50
C TRP A 174 -13.69 3.23 0.49
N PRO A 175 -14.97 3.36 0.88
CA PRO A 175 -16.06 3.31 -0.09
C PRO A 175 -16.02 4.56 -0.99
N MET A 176 -16.60 4.49 -2.18
CA MET A 176 -16.61 5.60 -3.14
C MET A 176 -17.45 6.80 -2.67
N ASP A 177 -18.40 6.58 -1.75
CA ASP A 177 -19.26 7.61 -1.16
C ASP A 177 -18.67 8.22 0.13
N VAL A 178 -17.39 7.96 0.43
CA VAL A 178 -16.67 8.59 1.55
C VAL A 178 -16.71 10.10 1.43
N ASP A 179 -16.90 10.79 2.56
CA ASP A 179 -16.82 12.25 2.58
C ASP A 179 -15.43 12.74 2.14
N ARG A 180 -15.39 13.83 1.37
CA ARG A 180 -14.14 14.35 0.81
C ARG A 180 -13.16 14.80 1.89
N GLU A 181 -13.65 15.49 2.92
CA GLU A 181 -12.78 15.97 4.01
C GLU A 181 -12.27 14.79 4.84
N GLU A 182 -13.14 13.79 5.07
CA GLU A 182 -12.76 12.52 5.69
C GLU A 182 -11.68 11.79 4.89
N LEU A 183 -11.84 11.62 3.58
CA LEU A 183 -10.85 10.98 2.71
C LEU A 183 -9.49 11.70 2.77
N LEU A 184 -9.51 13.03 2.69
CA LEU A 184 -8.28 13.82 2.70
C LEU A 184 -7.55 13.70 4.05
N LEU A 185 -8.27 13.77 5.16
CA LEU A 185 -7.70 13.64 6.50
C LEU A 185 -7.20 12.22 6.78
N ASN A 186 -8.05 11.22 6.53
CA ASN A 186 -7.73 9.82 6.80
C ASN A 186 -6.65 9.29 5.87
N GLY A 187 -6.65 9.69 4.60
CA GLY A 187 -5.60 9.32 3.66
C GLY A 187 -4.24 9.91 4.01
N ALA A 188 -4.19 11.19 4.41
CA ALA A 188 -2.96 11.81 4.93
C ALA A 188 -2.43 11.08 6.18
N THR A 189 -3.33 10.74 7.10
CA THR A 189 -3.02 10.02 8.34
C THR A 189 -2.54 8.60 8.05
N ALA A 190 -3.20 7.89 7.13
CA ALA A 190 -2.79 6.55 6.69
C ALA A 190 -1.40 6.57 6.04
N LEU A 191 -1.17 7.48 5.09
CA LEU A 191 0.13 7.66 4.44
C LEU A 191 1.24 7.92 5.46
N PHE A 192 0.98 8.74 6.48
CA PHE A 192 1.91 8.99 7.57
C PHE A 192 2.29 7.72 8.34
N HIS A 193 1.30 6.94 8.77
CA HIS A 193 1.55 5.71 9.53
C HIS A 193 2.25 4.65 8.68
N MET A 194 1.80 4.44 7.44
CA MET A 194 2.46 3.57 6.46
C MET A 194 3.92 3.97 6.23
N TYR A 195 4.20 5.27 6.11
CA TYR A 195 5.57 5.79 5.97
C TYR A 195 6.40 5.54 7.23
N LYS A 196 5.85 5.77 8.42
CA LYS A 196 6.56 5.55 9.68
C LYS A 196 6.91 4.09 9.90
N MET A 197 5.99 3.17 9.63
CA MET A 197 6.23 1.73 9.68
C MET A 197 7.41 1.34 8.78
N ASN A 198 7.37 1.74 7.52
CA ASN A 198 8.44 1.46 6.57
C ASN A 198 9.77 2.14 6.95
N TYR A 199 9.71 3.35 7.52
CA TYR A 199 10.91 4.02 8.02
C TYR A 199 11.57 3.28 9.18
N LEU A 200 10.81 2.66 10.08
CA LEU A 200 11.36 1.86 11.18
C LEU A 200 12.09 0.61 10.65
N LEU A 201 11.50 -0.08 9.66
CA LEU A 201 12.14 -1.21 8.98
C LEU A 201 13.43 -0.79 8.27
N TYR A 202 13.37 0.30 7.48
CA TYR A 202 14.51 0.90 6.80
C TYR A 202 15.64 1.28 7.77
N ARG A 203 15.30 1.91 8.89
CA ARG A 203 16.27 2.33 9.92
C ARG A 203 16.95 1.11 10.54
N SER A 204 16.18 0.08 10.87
CA SER A 204 16.71 -1.18 11.41
C SER A 204 17.68 -1.84 10.43
N TYR A 205 17.35 -1.88 9.13
CA TYR A 205 18.26 -2.38 8.10
C TYR A 205 19.53 -1.53 7.96
N SER A 206 19.39 -0.21 7.96
CA SER A 206 20.53 0.72 7.87
C SER A 206 21.51 0.57 9.03
N GLN A 207 21.00 0.35 10.25
CA GLN A 207 21.82 0.09 11.43
C GLN A 207 22.60 -1.23 11.30
N TYR A 208 21.95 -2.27 10.77
CA TYR A 208 22.61 -3.55 10.50
C TYR A 208 23.77 -3.40 9.51
N LEU A 209 23.57 -2.72 8.38
CA LEU A 209 24.62 -2.46 7.40
C LEU A 209 25.81 -1.68 7.98
N ASN A 210 25.54 -0.67 8.80
CA ASN A 210 26.59 0.11 9.46
C ASN A 210 27.36 -0.73 10.48
N GLY A 211 26.70 -1.70 11.14
CA GLY A 211 27.35 -2.65 12.04
C GLY A 211 28.31 -3.59 11.30
N LEU A 212 27.95 -4.04 10.10
CA LEU A 212 28.83 -4.86 9.26
C LEU A 212 30.08 -4.10 8.83
N LYS A 213 29.93 -2.85 8.38
CA LYS A 213 31.05 -2.00 7.95
C LYS A 213 32.07 -1.69 9.04
N LYS A 214 31.65 -1.73 10.32
CA LYS A 214 32.57 -1.54 11.46
C LYS A 214 33.34 -2.81 11.84
N ARG A 215 32.91 -3.97 11.33
CA ARG A 215 33.50 -5.29 11.62
C ARG A 215 34.39 -5.78 10.47
N SER A 216 34.20 -5.26 9.26
CA SER A 216 35.10 -5.40 8.12
C SER A 216 36.29 -4.46 8.22
#